data_AF-A0A7S2RGM6-F1
#
_entry.id   AF-A0A7S2RGM6-F1
#
_cell.length_a   1.000
_cell.length_b   1.000
_cell.length_c   1.000
_cell.angle_alpha   90.00
_cell.angle_beta   90.00
_cell.angle_gamma   90.00
#
_symmetry.space_group_name_H-M   'P 1'
#
loop_
_entity.id
_entity.type
_entity.pdbx_description
1 polymer ?
#
loop_
_entity_poly.entity_id
_entity_poly.type
_entity_poly.pdbx_seq_one_letter_code
_entity_poly.pdbx_strand_id
1 'polypeptide(L)'
;MIEICLKYGYMSTTNHMNKYSLILLRSAFIHRDYLDLYMSHLPRKIFDTVSSEKNCEDIAMSFFVSALTNNQPPLLADVWATRTRVKLKVLEKISGGSSHKKIRDSCVNDFAQNLGLK
;
A
#
# COMPACT_ATOMS: atom_id res chain seq x y z
N MET A 1 -26.63 -5.85 -4.71
CA MET A 1 -25.36 -6.60 -4.78
C MET A 1 -24.40 -5.73 -5.59
N ILE A 2 -23.54 -4.95 -4.93
CA ILE A 2 -22.53 -4.14 -5.61
C ILE A 2 -21.23 -4.93 -5.48
N GLU A 3 -20.83 -5.62 -6.55
CA GLU A 3 -19.49 -6.17 -6.67
C GLU A 3 -18.52 -5.01 -6.91
N ILE A 4 -17.87 -4.53 -5.84
CA ILE A 4 -16.67 -3.71 -5.99
C ILE A 4 -15.49 -4.67 -6.13
N CYS A 5 -15.23 -5.10 -7.36
CA CYS A 5 -14.00 -5.81 -7.71
C CYS A 5 -12.85 -4.78 -7.78
N LEU A 6 -12.13 -4.60 -6.67
CA LEU A 6 -10.90 -3.80 -6.69
C LEU A 6 -9.83 -4.55 -7.49
N LYS A 7 -9.66 -4.17 -8.76
CA LYS A 7 -8.51 -4.57 -9.57
C LYS A 7 -7.30 -3.75 -9.14
N TYR A 8 -6.43 -4.34 -8.33
CA TYR A 8 -5.11 -3.79 -8.04
C TYR A 8 -4.23 -3.94 -9.29
N GLY A 9 -3.72 -2.83 -9.83
CA GLY A 9 -2.95 -2.81 -11.06
C GLY A 9 -2.33 -1.44 -11.34
N TYR A 10 -1.51 -1.34 -12.38
CA TYR A 10 -0.88 -0.06 -12.75
C TYR A 10 -1.91 0.95 -13.28
N MET A 11 -1.82 2.19 -12.81
CA MET A 11 -2.56 3.31 -13.37
C MET A 11 -1.79 3.87 -14.58
N SER A 12 -2.51 4.15 -15.68
CA SER A 12 -1.92 4.79 -16.87
C SER A 12 -1.37 6.18 -16.54
N THR A 13 -0.14 6.47 -16.98
CA THR A 13 0.48 7.81 -16.85
C THR A 13 -0.12 8.84 -17.81
N THR A 14 -1.07 8.46 -18.66
CA THR A 14 -1.65 9.31 -19.72
C THR A 14 -3.11 9.67 -19.53
N ASN A 15 -3.79 9.15 -18.49
CA ASN A 15 -5.22 9.43 -18.26
C ASN A 15 -5.43 10.31 -17.02
N HIS A 16 -6.17 11.41 -17.20
CA HIS A 16 -6.47 12.42 -16.17
C HIS A 16 -7.40 11.96 -15.04
N MET A 17 -7.81 10.69 -15.00
CA MET A 17 -8.57 10.12 -13.89
C MET A 17 -7.62 9.43 -12.91
N ASN A 18 -7.07 10.22 -12.01
CA ASN A 18 -6.21 9.78 -10.91
C ASN A 18 -7.00 8.92 -9.90
N LYS A 19 -7.21 7.63 -10.22
CA LYS A 19 -7.79 6.65 -9.29
C LYS A 19 -6.67 5.92 -8.56
N TYR A 20 -6.47 6.26 -7.28
CA TYR A 20 -5.48 5.61 -6.43
C TYR A 20 -6.13 4.56 -5.54
N SER A 21 -5.51 3.39 -5.42
CA SER A 21 -5.97 2.28 -4.58
C SER A 21 -5.01 1.93 -3.44
N LEU A 22 -3.89 2.67 -3.31
CA LEU A 22 -2.86 2.47 -2.30
C LEU A 22 -2.46 3.82 -1.68
N ILE A 23 -2.07 3.79 -0.42
CA ILE A 23 -1.58 4.96 0.31
C ILE A 23 -0.17 4.68 0.83
N LEU A 24 0.74 5.63 0.61
CA LEU A 24 2.04 5.61 1.26
C LEU A 24 1.88 6.09 2.70
N LEU A 25 2.07 5.19 3.67
CA LEU A 25 1.84 5.48 5.10
C LEU A 25 2.65 6.66 5.64
N ARG A 26 3.81 6.97 5.03
CA ARG A 26 4.65 8.12 5.42
C ARG A 26 3.94 9.47 5.33
N SER A 27 2.82 9.55 4.62
CA SER A 27 2.04 10.78 4.46
C SER A 27 0.55 10.53 4.67
N ALA A 28 0.21 9.67 5.64
CA ALA A 28 -1.16 9.35 5.98
C ALA A 28 -1.37 9.29 7.50
N PHE A 29 -2.61 9.52 7.92
CA PHE A 29 -3.09 9.14 9.24
C PHE A 29 -3.85 7.82 9.12
N ILE A 30 -3.65 6.92 10.08
CA ILE A 30 -4.33 5.64 10.16
C ILE A 30 -4.84 5.44 11.59
N HIS A 31 -6.00 4.80 11.72
CA HIS A 31 -6.52 4.43 13.03
C HIS A 31 -5.57 3.46 13.74
N ARG A 32 -5.32 3.64 15.05
CA ARG A 32 -4.37 2.83 15.82
C ARG A 32 -4.71 1.33 15.75
N ASP A 33 -5.98 0.99 15.78
CA ASP A 33 -6.42 -0.41 15.76
C ASP A 33 -5.94 -1.17 14.52
N TYR A 34 -5.73 -0.49 13.38
CA TYR A 34 -5.14 -1.14 12.20
C TYR A 34 -3.67 -1.48 12.40
N LEU A 35 -2.93 -0.75 13.23
CA LEU A 35 -1.56 -1.10 13.61
C LEU A 35 -1.56 -2.34 14.52
N ASP A 36 -2.47 -2.40 15.49
CA ASP A 36 -2.62 -3.53 16.40
C ASP A 36 -3.01 -4.80 15.62
N LEU A 37 -3.99 -4.68 14.70
CA LEU A 37 -4.41 -5.75 13.80
C LEU A 37 -3.29 -6.17 12.84
N TYR A 38 -2.49 -5.23 12.33
CA TYR A 38 -1.36 -5.55 11.45
C TYR A 38 -0.33 -6.44 12.15
N MET A 39 -0.03 -6.18 13.42
CA MET A 39 0.92 -6.99 14.19
C MET A 39 0.38 -8.38 14.55
N SER A 40 -0.93 -8.45 14.82
CA SER A 40 -1.57 -9.65 15.38
C SER A 40 -2.25 -10.56 14.35
N HIS A 41 -2.83 -10.00 13.27
CA HIS A 41 -3.73 -10.71 12.35
C HIS A 41 -3.24 -10.70 10.89
N LEU A 42 -2.22 -9.93 10.54
CA LEU A 42 -1.64 -10.00 9.19
C LEU A 42 -1.05 -11.41 8.96
N PRO A 43 -1.33 -12.07 7.81
CA PRO A 43 -0.74 -13.36 7.50
C PRO A 43 0.79 -13.32 7.64
N ARG A 44 1.35 -14.27 8.39
CA ARG A 44 2.79 -14.24 8.73
C ARG A 44 3.70 -14.20 7.51
N LYS A 45 3.31 -14.87 6.42
CA LYS A 45 4.03 -14.77 5.15
C LYS A 45 4.18 -13.33 4.64
N ILE A 46 3.13 -12.51 4.73
CA ILE A 46 3.19 -11.09 4.33
C ILE A 46 4.08 -10.32 5.29
N PHE A 47 3.91 -10.54 6.60
CA PHE A 47 4.71 -9.90 7.64
C PHE A 47 6.20 -10.15 7.45
N ASP A 48 6.56 -11.41 7.20
CA ASP A 48 7.94 -11.85 7.00
C ASP A 48 8.54 -11.25 5.72
N THR A 49 7.77 -11.20 4.62
CA THR A 49 8.19 -10.52 3.38
C THR A 49 8.48 -9.03 3.62
N VAL A 50 7.61 -8.31 4.31
CA VAL A 50 7.86 -6.88 4.64
C VAL A 50 9.11 -6.73 5.50
N SER A 51 9.30 -7.63 6.47
CA SER A 51 10.45 -7.61 7.37
C SER A 51 11.76 -7.92 6.63
N SER A 52 11.77 -8.87 5.71
CA SER A 52 12.97 -9.27 4.94
C SER A 52 13.34 -8.24 3.87
N GLU A 53 12.36 -7.76 3.11
CA GLU A 53 12.58 -6.80 2.01
C GLU A 53 12.82 -5.37 2.51
N LYS A 54 12.46 -5.07 3.76
CA LYS A 54 12.46 -3.70 4.33
C LYS A 54 11.74 -2.71 3.39
N ASN A 55 10.64 -3.17 2.81
CA ASN A 55 9.86 -2.48 1.79
C ASN A 55 8.40 -2.99 1.87
N CYS A 56 7.51 -2.34 1.14
CA CYS A 56 6.12 -2.77 0.95
C CYS A 56 5.24 -2.75 2.20
N GLU A 57 5.67 -2.15 3.30
CA GLU A 57 4.86 -2.00 4.52
C GLU A 57 3.56 -1.23 4.25
N ASP A 58 3.64 -0.26 3.34
CA ASP A 58 2.51 0.57 2.92
C ASP A 58 1.55 -0.16 1.97
N ILE A 59 2.07 -1.03 1.10
CA ILE A 59 1.27 -1.94 0.26
C ILE A 59 0.55 -2.94 1.15
N ALA A 60 1.27 -3.61 2.06
CA ALA A 60 0.71 -4.58 2.99
C ALA A 60 -0.44 -3.97 3.81
N MET A 61 -0.22 -2.77 4.38
CA MET A 61 -1.26 -2.09 5.15
C MET A 61 -2.46 -1.70 4.28
N SER A 62 -2.25 -1.16 3.09
CA SER A 62 -3.35 -0.77 2.19
C SER A 62 -4.22 -1.98 1.82
N PHE A 63 -3.59 -3.10 1.50
CA PHE A 63 -4.27 -4.37 1.19
C PHE A 63 -5.00 -4.93 2.41
N PHE A 64 -4.35 -4.94 3.57
CA PHE A 64 -4.92 -5.48 4.79
C PHE A 64 -6.13 -4.68 5.27
N VAL A 65 -6.04 -3.34 5.29
CA VAL A 65 -7.17 -2.47 5.62
C VAL A 65 -8.31 -2.65 4.62
N SER A 66 -8.01 -2.76 3.33
CA SER A 66 -9.04 -2.99 2.31
C SER A 66 -9.76 -4.33 2.52
N ALA A 67 -9.01 -5.39 2.80
CA ALA A 67 -9.57 -6.71 3.12
C ALA A 67 -10.48 -6.67 4.36
N LEU A 68 -10.10 -5.92 5.41
CA LEU A 68 -10.90 -5.74 6.62
C LEU A 68 -12.15 -4.86 6.42
N THR A 69 -12.16 -4.03 5.38
CA THR A 69 -13.24 -3.05 5.12
C THR A 69 -14.10 -3.42 3.92
N ASN A 70 -14.23 -4.72 3.62
CA ASN A 70 -15.02 -5.25 2.50
C ASN A 70 -14.58 -4.68 1.14
N ASN A 71 -13.28 -4.69 0.87
CA ASN A 71 -12.69 -4.21 -0.39
C ASN A 71 -13.01 -2.72 -0.66
N GLN A 72 -13.12 -1.90 0.39
CA GLN A 72 -13.15 -0.47 0.22
C GLN A 72 -11.73 0.05 -0.05
N PRO A 73 -11.57 1.03 -0.95
CA PRO A 73 -10.26 1.66 -1.12
C PRO A 73 -9.89 2.36 0.19
N PRO A 74 -8.65 2.24 0.68
CA PRO A 74 -8.26 2.78 1.99
C PRO A 74 -8.22 4.32 2.05
N LEU A 75 -8.85 5.05 1.12
CA LEU A 75 -8.44 6.39 0.70
C LEU A 75 -9.50 7.48 0.91
N LEU A 76 -9.17 8.37 1.85
CA LEU A 76 -9.42 9.80 1.76
C LEU A 76 -8.06 10.47 1.58
N ALA A 77 -7.73 10.90 0.36
CA ALA A 77 -6.52 11.70 0.11
C ALA A 77 -6.93 13.04 -0.49
N ASP A 78 -6.45 14.11 0.14
CA ASP A 78 -6.56 15.44 -0.42
C ASP A 78 -5.26 15.79 -1.15
N VAL A 79 -5.39 16.34 -2.36
CA VAL A 79 -4.27 16.76 -3.19
C VAL A 79 -3.40 17.79 -2.46
N TRP A 80 -3.96 18.62 -1.57
CA TRP A 80 -3.17 19.59 -0.81
C TRP A 80 -2.08 18.91 0.03
N ALA A 81 -2.37 17.76 0.64
CA ALA A 81 -1.44 17.04 1.51
C ALA A 81 -0.19 16.55 0.77
N THR A 82 -0.31 16.32 -0.55
CA THR A 82 0.84 15.93 -1.38
C THR A 82 1.78 17.10 -1.66
N ARG A 83 1.26 18.34 -1.67
CA ARG A 83 2.02 19.57 -1.98
C ARG A 83 2.74 20.15 -0.76
N THR A 84 2.24 19.90 0.44
CA THR A 84 2.78 20.43 1.70
C THR A 84 3.79 19.50 2.37
N ARG A 85 4.07 18.33 1.78
CA ARG A 85 4.98 17.34 2.37
C ARG A 85 6.43 17.84 2.41
N VAL A 86 6.98 17.96 3.60
CA VAL A 86 8.41 18.19 3.82
C VAL A 86 9.17 16.88 3.70
N LYS A 87 10.20 16.85 2.83
CA LYS A 87 11.12 15.72 2.71
C LYS A 87 12.44 16.07 3.38
N LEU A 88 12.77 15.33 4.44
CA LEU A 88 14.11 15.42 5.05
C LEU A 88 15.16 14.90 4.07
N LYS A 89 16.36 15.50 4.10
CA LYS A 89 17.49 15.06 3.30
C LYS A 89 17.96 13.69 3.82
N VAL A 90 17.95 12.69 2.95
CA VAL A 90 18.49 11.35 3.22
C VAL A 90 19.49 11.04 2.12
N LEU A 91 20.69 10.60 2.51
CA LEU A 91 21.79 10.30 1.61
C LEU A 91 21.51 9.05 0.77
N GLU A 92 20.98 8.01 1.40
CA GLU A 92 20.60 6.75 0.75
C GLU A 92 19.09 6.57 0.78
N LYS A 93 18.47 6.54 -0.40
CA LYS A 93 17.02 6.39 -0.54
C LYS A 93 16.72 5.00 -1.07
N ILE A 94 15.94 4.23 -0.31
CA ILE A 94 15.40 2.93 -0.75
C ILE A 94 14.68 3.08 -2.09
N SER A 95 13.95 4.18 -2.29
CA SER A 95 13.22 4.46 -3.53
C SER A 95 14.09 4.82 -4.73
N GLY A 96 15.39 5.09 -4.52
CA GLY A 96 16.33 5.42 -5.59
C GLY A 96 17.02 4.21 -6.21
N GLY A 97 16.92 3.03 -5.60
CA GLY A 97 17.52 1.80 -6.09
C GLY A 97 16.80 1.23 -7.32
N SER A 98 17.55 0.62 -8.24
CA SER A 98 17.01 0.03 -9.48
C SER A 98 16.07 -1.17 -9.24
N SER A 99 16.22 -1.86 -8.12
CA SER A 99 15.35 -2.98 -7.71
C SER A 99 14.04 -2.55 -7.07
N HIS A 100 13.93 -1.30 -6.59
CA HIS A 100 12.84 -0.86 -5.74
C HIS A 100 11.46 -1.08 -6.37
N LYS A 101 11.29 -0.71 -7.64
CA LYS A 101 10.03 -0.90 -8.36
C LYS A 101 9.68 -2.39 -8.50
N LYS A 102 10.65 -3.22 -8.90
CA LYS A 102 10.45 -4.67 -9.09
C LYS A 102 10.02 -5.36 -7.80
N ILE A 103 10.63 -4.99 -6.68
CA ILE A 103 10.25 -5.52 -5.36
C ILE A 103 8.79 -5.16 -5.06
N ARG A 104 8.41 -3.88 -5.22
CA ARG A 104 7.03 -3.44 -4.97
C ARG A 104 6.02 -4.11 -5.89
N ASP A 105 6.41 -4.36 -7.15
CA ASP A 105 5.59 -5.09 -8.13
C ASP A 105 5.34 -6.54 -7.68
N SER A 106 6.35 -7.21 -7.10
CA SER A 106 6.18 -8.55 -6.49
C SER A 106 5.23 -8.48 -5.30
N CYS A 107 5.45 -7.54 -4.38
CA CYS A 107 4.63 -7.38 -3.18
C CYS A 107 3.13 -7.23 -3.49
N VAL A 108 2.77 -6.43 -4.50
CA VAL A 108 1.36 -6.29 -4.93
C VAL A 108 0.78 -7.64 -5.33
N ASN A 109 1.53 -8.43 -6.12
CA ASN A 109 1.06 -9.71 -6.62
C ASN A 109 0.94 -10.76 -5.52
N ASP A 110 1.94 -10.83 -4.66
CA ASP A 110 2.05 -11.78 -3.57
C ASP A 110 0.97 -11.50 -2.51
N PHE A 111 0.82 -10.25 -2.07
CA PHE A 111 -0.13 -9.92 -1.01
C PHE A 111 -1.58 -10.11 -1.46
N ALA A 112 -1.89 -9.79 -2.73
CA ALA A 112 -3.19 -10.09 -3.30
C ALA A 112 -3.54 -11.58 -3.24
N GLN A 113 -2.58 -12.45 -3.55
CA GLN A 113 -2.77 -13.90 -3.47
C GLN A 113 -2.93 -14.37 -2.01
N ASN A 114 -2.06 -13.90 -1.10
CA ASN A 114 -2.08 -14.31 0.30
C ASN A 114 -3.34 -13.85 1.06
N LEU A 115 -4.00 -12.80 0.59
CA LEU A 115 -5.26 -12.28 1.15
C LEU A 115 -6.50 -12.77 0.39
N GLY A 116 -6.36 -13.62 -0.63
CA GLY A 116 -7.50 -14.14 -1.40
C GLY A 116 -8.23 -13.07 -2.23
N LEU A 117 -7.52 -12.05 -2.70
CA LEU A 117 -8.05 -10.95 -3.51
C LEU A 117 -7.87 -11.17 -5.02
N LYS A 118 -7.38 -12.34 -5.42
CA LYS A 118 -7.19 -12.78 -6.81
C LYS A 118 -8.01 -14.03 -7.10
#